data_AF-A0A357N4V2-F1
#
_entry.id   AF-A0A357N4V2-F1
#
_cell.length_a   1.000
_cell.length_b   1.000
_cell.length_c   1.000
_cell.angle_alpha   90.00
_cell.angle_beta   90.00
_cell.angle_gamma   90.00
#
_symmetry.space_group_name_H-M   'P 1'
#
loop_
_entity.id
_entity.type
_entity.pdbx_description
1 polymer ?
#
loop_
_entity_poly.entity_id
_entity_poly.type
_entity_poly.pdbx_seq_one_letter_code
_entity_poly.pdbx_strand_id
1 'polypeptide(L)'
;MSTPALLVLAGLLPAMAQAAPADTLALARQVNAQIVHRHVQEEIQAITEAMNGGAGQSLVKDSPAGCQAQMGEAVTTLYAAMAEQVRSGIEEPAYLAAMDKQLAAVYSAEQLKAFLAQSADADTDAGGLYREVMSGPGLQEIDDAQKQKVFAAMDESAPATPALAAAFQSAQAAKDACQRLQIDAS
;
A
#
# COMPACT_ATOMS: atom_id res chain seq x y z
N MET A 1 -78.84 17.08 6.83
CA MET A 1 -78.05 17.27 5.60
C MET A 1 -76.64 16.80 5.87
N SER A 2 -76.09 16.06 4.93
CA SER A 2 -74.92 15.17 5.04
C SER A 2 -73.56 15.89 4.97
N THR A 3 -72.54 15.25 5.57
CA THR A 3 -71.06 15.22 5.41
C THR A 3 -70.38 15.96 4.22
N PRO A 4 -69.03 16.15 4.18
CA PRO A 4 -67.95 15.77 5.13
C PRO A 4 -66.78 16.80 5.31
N ALA A 5 -65.83 16.38 6.15
CA ALA A 5 -64.50 16.91 6.42
C ALA A 5 -63.57 17.07 5.20
N LEU A 6 -62.63 18.01 5.28
CA LEU A 6 -61.41 18.05 4.46
C LEU A 6 -60.18 18.03 5.38
N LEU A 7 -59.62 16.83 5.50
CA LEU A 7 -58.25 16.56 5.94
C LEU A 7 -57.28 17.18 4.94
N VAL A 8 -56.46 18.14 5.39
CA VAL A 8 -55.30 18.61 4.63
C VAL A 8 -54.10 17.76 5.06
N LEU A 9 -53.89 16.63 4.36
CA LEU A 9 -52.60 15.95 4.30
C LEU A 9 -51.70 16.72 3.33
N ALA A 10 -50.86 17.62 3.84
CA ALA A 10 -49.76 18.20 3.09
C ALA A 10 -48.48 17.40 3.36
N GLY A 11 -47.93 16.84 2.28
CA GLY A 11 -46.86 15.85 2.25
C GLY A 11 -45.65 16.12 3.13
N LEU A 12 -45.37 15.17 4.00
CA LEU A 12 -44.01 14.84 4.45
C LEU A 12 -43.29 14.19 3.26
N LEU A 13 -42.69 15.01 2.40
CA LEU A 13 -41.59 14.54 1.57
C LEU A 13 -40.42 14.26 2.53
N PRO A 14 -39.90 13.02 2.63
CA PRO A 14 -38.68 12.79 3.38
C PRO A 14 -37.61 13.62 2.72
N ALA A 15 -37.03 14.55 3.48
CA ALA A 15 -35.82 15.24 3.10
C ALA A 15 -34.83 14.17 2.64
N MET A 16 -34.49 14.17 1.35
CA MET A 16 -33.28 13.51 0.90
C MET A 16 -32.15 14.21 1.63
N ALA A 17 -31.76 13.66 2.77
CA ALA A 17 -30.57 14.06 3.47
C ALA A 17 -29.42 13.76 2.51
N GLN A 18 -29.05 14.75 1.69
CA GLN A 18 -27.75 14.78 1.04
C GLN A 18 -26.74 14.52 2.17
N ALA A 19 -26.12 13.34 2.19
CA ALA A 19 -25.05 13.03 3.11
C ALA A 19 -24.06 14.20 3.04
N ALA A 20 -23.73 14.79 4.18
CA ALA A 20 -22.92 16.00 4.17
C ALA A 20 -21.56 15.66 3.54
N PRO A 21 -20.89 16.58 2.84
CA PRO A 21 -19.57 16.33 2.26
C PRO A 21 -18.53 15.85 3.29
N ALA A 22 -18.72 16.19 4.57
CA ALA A 22 -17.92 15.66 5.68
C ALA A 22 -18.13 14.16 5.93
N ASP A 23 -19.35 13.65 5.72
CA ASP A 23 -19.69 12.23 5.86
C ASP A 23 -19.05 11.39 4.74
N THR A 24 -19.02 11.91 3.51
CA THR A 24 -18.40 11.23 2.37
C THR A 24 -16.88 11.10 2.56
N LEU A 25 -16.20 12.16 3.01
CA LEU A 25 -14.76 12.08 3.28
C LEU A 25 -14.43 11.12 4.44
N ALA A 26 -15.28 11.06 5.46
CA ALA A 26 -15.12 10.10 6.55
C ALA A 26 -15.30 8.65 6.08
N LEU A 27 -16.22 8.39 5.15
CA LEU A 27 -16.40 7.09 4.52
C LEU A 27 -15.21 6.73 3.61
N ALA A 28 -14.72 7.69 2.84
CA ALA A 28 -13.56 7.52 1.97
C ALA A 28 -12.30 7.14 2.75
N ARG A 29 -12.05 7.80 3.89
CA ARG A 29 -10.98 7.42 4.83
C ARG A 29 -11.09 5.99 5.31
N GLN A 30 -12.30 5.54 5.62
CA GLN A 30 -12.52 4.16 6.05
C GLN A 30 -12.26 3.18 4.91
N VAL A 31 -12.72 3.48 3.69
CA VAL A 31 -12.44 2.67 2.50
C VAL A 31 -10.93 2.59 2.24
N ASN A 32 -10.24 3.73 2.29
CA ASN A 32 -8.80 3.79 2.14
C ASN A 32 -8.10 2.92 3.19
N ALA A 33 -8.42 3.08 4.47
CA ALA A 33 -7.79 2.34 5.54
C ALA A 33 -8.08 0.82 5.50
N GLN A 34 -9.33 0.43 5.24
CA GLN A 34 -9.77 -0.97 5.37
C GLN A 34 -9.57 -1.80 4.11
N ILE A 35 -9.49 -1.16 2.93
CA ILE A 35 -9.39 -1.85 1.65
C ILE A 35 -8.04 -1.51 1.01
N VAL A 36 -7.83 -0.24 0.64
CA VAL A 36 -6.66 0.17 -0.15
C VAL A 36 -5.36 -0.02 0.62
N HIS A 37 -5.20 0.67 1.75
CA HIS A 37 -4.00 0.64 2.57
C HIS A 37 -3.74 -0.75 3.14
N ARG A 38 -4.77 -1.45 3.64
CA ARG A 38 -4.65 -2.82 4.14
C ARG A 38 -4.09 -3.75 3.06
N HIS A 39 -4.65 -3.72 1.84
CA HIS A 39 -4.20 -4.58 0.76
C HIS A 39 -2.73 -4.33 0.40
N VAL A 40 -2.33 -3.06 0.29
CA VAL A 40 -0.94 -2.71 -0.02
C VAL A 40 0.01 -3.15 1.10
N GLN A 41 -0.39 -3.05 2.38
CA GLN A 41 0.41 -3.57 3.50
C GLN A 41 0.58 -5.10 3.44
N GLU A 42 -0.49 -5.82 3.13
CA GLU A 42 -0.46 -7.29 2.97
C GLU A 42 0.45 -7.70 1.81
N GLU A 43 0.41 -7.00 0.68
CA GLU A 43 1.31 -7.24 -0.46
C GLU A 43 2.78 -7.01 -0.09
N ILE A 44 3.09 -5.91 0.61
CA ILE A 44 4.46 -5.61 1.06
C ILE A 44 4.96 -6.71 2.01
N GLN A 45 4.10 -7.16 2.93
CA GLN A 45 4.44 -8.24 3.84
C GLN A 45 4.74 -9.53 3.08
N ALA A 46 3.88 -9.92 2.13
CA ALA A 46 4.07 -11.12 1.31
C ALA A 46 5.37 -11.04 0.47
N ILE A 47 5.67 -9.88 -0.12
CA ILE A 47 6.92 -9.65 -0.87
C ILE A 47 8.13 -9.75 0.06
N THR A 48 8.06 -9.16 1.26
CA THR A 48 9.14 -9.19 2.25
C THR A 48 9.43 -10.63 2.71
N GLU A 49 8.39 -11.42 2.98
CA GLU A 49 8.50 -12.83 3.34
C GLU A 49 9.09 -13.66 2.18
N ALA A 50 8.64 -13.42 0.94
CA ALA A 50 9.17 -14.09 -0.24
C ALA A 50 10.64 -13.75 -0.51
N MET A 51 11.08 -12.52 -0.24
CA MET A 51 12.48 -12.12 -0.37
C MET A 51 13.36 -12.75 0.71
N ASN A 52 12.91 -12.79 1.96
CA ASN A 52 13.66 -13.41 3.06
C ASN A 52 13.73 -14.95 2.95
N GLY A 53 12.73 -15.58 2.32
CA GLY A 53 12.68 -17.02 2.09
C GLY A 53 13.27 -17.46 0.76
N GLY A 54 12.64 -17.12 -0.36
CA GLY A 54 12.93 -17.71 -1.67
C GLY A 54 14.00 -16.95 -2.47
N ALA A 55 13.65 -15.73 -2.90
CA ALA A 55 14.46 -14.96 -3.84
C ALA A 55 15.82 -14.55 -3.25
N GLY A 56 15.84 -14.09 -1.99
CA GLY A 56 17.08 -13.74 -1.29
C GLY A 56 17.97 -14.95 -1.03
N GLN A 57 17.41 -16.13 -0.75
CA GLN A 57 18.21 -17.34 -0.59
C GLN A 57 18.84 -17.82 -1.90
N SER A 58 18.25 -17.56 -3.07
CA SER A 58 18.88 -17.90 -4.35
C SER A 58 20.17 -17.11 -4.56
N LEU A 59 20.14 -15.79 -4.32
CA LEU A 59 21.32 -14.92 -4.43
C LEU A 59 22.47 -15.37 -3.51
N VAL A 60 22.12 -15.88 -2.33
CA VAL A 60 23.08 -16.42 -1.36
C VAL A 60 23.62 -17.78 -1.78
N LYS A 61 22.77 -18.67 -2.31
CA LYS A 61 23.17 -20.02 -2.76
C LYS A 61 24.14 -20.00 -3.93
N ASP A 62 24.00 -19.02 -4.82
CA ASP A 62 24.90 -18.84 -5.96
C ASP A 62 26.25 -18.21 -5.56
N SER A 63 26.40 -17.76 -4.30
CA SER A 63 27.66 -17.25 -3.77
C SER A 63 28.59 -18.40 -3.34
N PRO A 64 29.93 -18.24 -3.44
CA PRO A 64 30.89 -19.24 -2.97
C PRO A 64 30.65 -19.63 -1.51
N ALA A 65 30.92 -20.90 -1.15
CA ALA A 65 30.66 -21.43 0.20
C ALA A 65 31.28 -20.59 1.33
N GLY A 66 32.50 -20.08 1.14
CA GLY A 66 33.18 -19.20 2.10
C GLY A 66 32.54 -17.82 2.28
N CYS A 67 31.52 -17.50 1.49
CA CYS A 67 30.91 -16.18 1.37
C CYS A 67 29.42 -16.15 1.70
N GLN A 68 28.76 -17.31 1.77
CA GLN A 68 27.31 -17.39 1.90
C GLN A 68 26.79 -16.72 3.17
N ALA A 69 27.51 -16.83 4.29
CA ALA A 69 27.10 -16.21 5.55
C ALA A 69 27.10 -14.68 5.45
N GLN A 70 28.18 -14.07 4.97
CA GLN A 70 28.32 -12.62 4.86
C GLN A 70 27.38 -12.04 3.79
N MET A 71 27.26 -12.71 2.64
CA MET A 71 26.30 -12.33 1.59
C MET A 71 24.86 -12.46 2.08
N GLY A 72 24.54 -13.50 2.85
CA GLY A 72 23.21 -13.69 3.43
C GLY A 72 22.80 -12.56 4.36
N GLU A 73 23.66 -12.21 5.32
CA GLU A 73 23.39 -11.12 6.24
C GLU A 73 23.21 -9.77 5.51
N ALA A 74 24.08 -9.48 4.54
CA ALA A 74 24.03 -8.22 3.81
C ALA A 74 22.77 -8.11 2.91
N VAL A 75 22.39 -9.21 2.24
CA VAL A 75 21.18 -9.28 1.41
C VAL A 75 19.92 -9.16 2.26
N THR A 76 19.85 -9.85 3.40
CA THR A 76 18.72 -9.71 4.35
C THR A 76 18.60 -8.28 4.86
N THR A 77 19.72 -7.65 5.22
CA THR A 77 19.73 -6.26 5.71
C THR A 77 19.26 -5.28 4.63
N LEU A 78 19.72 -5.47 3.38
CA LEU A 78 19.30 -4.67 2.25
C LEU A 78 17.79 -4.77 2.00
N TYR A 79 17.24 -5.99 1.93
CA TYR A 79 15.81 -6.16 1.71
C TYR A 79 14.95 -5.62 2.86
N ALA A 80 15.41 -5.74 4.10
CA ALA A 80 14.73 -5.14 5.24
C ALA A 80 14.69 -3.61 5.13
N ALA A 81 15.80 -2.96 4.74
CA ALA A 81 15.85 -1.52 4.56
C ALA A 81 14.98 -1.04 3.38
N MET A 82 14.95 -1.80 2.28
CA MET A 82 14.06 -1.50 1.14
C MET A 82 12.59 -1.66 1.53
N ALA A 83 12.22 -2.74 2.23
CA ALA A 83 10.86 -2.95 2.70
C ALA A 83 10.40 -1.83 3.65
N GLU A 84 11.29 -1.34 4.51
CA GLU A 84 11.03 -0.18 5.37
C GLU A 84 10.78 1.10 4.55
N GLN A 85 11.59 1.33 3.51
CA GLN A 85 11.43 2.48 2.63
C GLN A 85 10.08 2.45 1.90
N VAL A 86 9.66 1.28 1.44
CA VAL A 86 8.34 1.08 0.82
C VAL A 86 7.23 1.32 1.84
N ARG A 87 7.34 0.76 3.05
CA ARG A 87 6.35 0.95 4.12
C ARG A 87 6.19 2.42 4.51
N SER A 88 7.30 3.12 4.70
CA SER A 88 7.30 4.55 5.01
C SER A 88 6.63 5.38 3.92
N GLY A 89 6.79 4.97 2.65
CA GLY A 89 6.15 5.61 1.51
C GLY A 89 4.63 5.43 1.47
N ILE A 90 4.11 4.24 1.79
CA ILE A 90 2.66 3.99 1.80
C ILE A 90 1.98 4.57 3.04
N GLU A 91 2.73 4.75 4.14
CA GLU A 91 2.28 5.38 5.37
C GLU A 91 2.43 6.91 5.34
N GLU A 92 2.93 7.48 4.24
CA GLU A 92 3.12 8.93 4.11
C GLU A 92 1.78 9.66 4.27
N PRO A 93 1.64 10.58 5.25
CA PRO A 93 0.36 11.23 5.53
C PRO A 93 -0.21 12.00 4.33
N ALA A 94 0.66 12.58 3.50
CA ALA A 94 0.26 13.31 2.30
C ALA A 94 -0.33 12.39 1.22
N TYR A 95 0.24 11.19 1.06
CA TYR A 95 -0.27 10.16 0.15
C TYR A 95 -1.64 9.66 0.62
N LEU A 96 -1.77 9.27 1.89
CA LEU A 96 -3.04 8.81 2.45
C LEU A 96 -4.13 9.87 2.33
N ALA A 97 -3.82 11.14 2.64
CA ALA A 97 -4.77 12.24 2.52
C ALA A 97 -5.15 12.55 1.06
N ALA A 98 -4.26 12.34 0.10
CA ALA A 98 -4.57 12.49 -1.32
C ALA A 98 -5.54 11.40 -1.78
N MET A 99 -5.29 10.14 -1.38
CA MET A 99 -6.16 9.01 -1.68
C MET A 99 -7.55 9.18 -1.06
N ASP A 100 -7.64 9.59 0.21
CA ASP A 100 -8.91 9.89 0.89
C ASP A 100 -9.76 10.90 0.13
N LYS A 101 -9.14 12.00 -0.31
CA LYS A 101 -9.81 13.07 -1.05
C LYS A 101 -10.29 12.59 -2.41
N GLN A 102 -9.47 11.81 -3.11
CA GLN A 102 -9.82 11.30 -4.43
C GLN A 102 -10.96 10.29 -4.34
N LEU A 103 -10.92 9.36 -3.39
CA LEU A 103 -12.01 8.42 -3.12
C LEU A 103 -13.33 9.15 -2.83
N ALA A 104 -13.30 10.21 -2.01
CA ALA A 104 -14.47 11.02 -1.71
C ALA A 104 -14.99 11.82 -2.91
N ALA A 105 -14.13 12.12 -3.88
CA ALA A 105 -14.48 12.87 -5.09
C ALA A 105 -15.11 11.97 -6.17
N VAL A 106 -14.67 10.72 -6.29
CA VAL A 106 -15.07 9.83 -7.39
C VAL A 106 -16.20 8.87 -7.05
N TYR A 107 -16.41 8.57 -5.77
CA TYR A 107 -17.47 7.68 -5.31
C TYR A 107 -18.54 8.43 -4.50
N SER A 108 -19.79 8.02 -4.67
CA SER A 108 -20.88 8.47 -3.81
C SER A 108 -20.77 7.86 -2.41
N ALA A 109 -21.44 8.48 -1.43
CA ALA A 109 -21.50 7.95 -0.07
C ALA A 109 -22.10 6.53 -0.02
N GLU A 110 -23.07 6.22 -0.88
CA GLU A 110 -23.67 4.89 -1.00
C GLU A 110 -22.68 3.86 -1.53
N GLN A 111 -21.89 4.22 -2.56
CA GLN A 111 -20.84 3.35 -3.10
C GLN A 111 -19.75 3.08 -2.07
N LEU A 112 -19.29 4.11 -1.35
CA LEU A 112 -18.30 3.95 -0.28
C LEU A 112 -18.82 3.03 0.84
N LYS A 113 -20.10 3.19 1.25
CA LYS A 113 -20.73 2.27 2.22
C LYS A 113 -20.83 0.84 1.69
N ALA A 114 -21.14 0.67 0.41
CA ALA A 114 -21.20 -0.65 -0.21
C ALA A 114 -19.83 -1.34 -0.23
N PHE A 115 -18.75 -0.63 -0.53
CA PHE A 115 -17.39 -1.18 -0.42
C PHE A 115 -17.05 -1.58 1.02
N LEU A 116 -17.39 -0.74 2.00
CA LEU A 116 -17.17 -1.08 3.42
C LEU A 116 -17.96 -2.32 3.84
N ALA A 117 -19.22 -2.43 3.41
CA ALA A 117 -20.04 -3.61 3.68
C ALA A 117 -19.44 -4.89 3.07
N GLN A 118 -18.97 -4.82 1.81
CA GLN A 118 -18.27 -5.93 1.17
C GLN A 118 -16.96 -6.29 1.88
N SER A 119 -16.19 -5.30 2.34
CA SER A 119 -14.93 -5.55 3.06
C SER A 119 -15.11 -6.22 4.43
N ALA A 120 -16.31 -6.11 5.03
CA ALA A 120 -16.64 -6.73 6.30
C ALA A 120 -17.14 -8.18 6.14
N ASP A 121 -17.47 -8.59 4.91
CA ASP A 121 -17.84 -9.96 4.59
C ASP A 121 -16.58 -10.83 4.44
N ALA A 122 -16.53 -11.93 5.18
CA ALA A 122 -15.38 -12.83 5.23
C ALA A 122 -15.19 -13.62 3.93
N ASP A 123 -16.24 -13.76 3.11
CA ASP A 123 -16.19 -14.49 1.84
C ASP A 123 -15.77 -13.60 0.66
N THR A 124 -15.58 -12.29 0.88
CA THR A 124 -15.17 -11.35 -0.17
C THR A 124 -13.72 -11.57 -0.60
N ASP A 125 -13.49 -11.63 -1.91
CA ASP A 125 -12.15 -11.53 -2.49
C ASP A 125 -11.58 -10.12 -2.28
N ALA A 126 -10.71 -9.98 -1.27
CA ALA A 126 -10.07 -8.72 -0.92
C ALA A 126 -9.29 -8.09 -2.09
N GLY A 127 -8.62 -8.90 -2.92
CA GLY A 127 -7.88 -8.41 -4.09
C GLY A 127 -8.79 -7.98 -5.24
N GLY A 128 -9.94 -8.64 -5.40
CA GLY A 128 -11.02 -8.21 -6.28
C GLY A 128 -11.60 -6.86 -5.86
N LEU A 129 -11.95 -6.73 -4.58
CA LEU A 129 -12.51 -5.49 -4.02
C LEU A 129 -11.51 -4.33 -4.09
N TYR A 130 -10.23 -4.56 -3.79
CA TYR A 130 -9.17 -3.56 -3.99
C TYR A 130 -9.14 -3.03 -5.42
N ARG A 131 -9.13 -3.93 -6.42
CA ARG A 131 -9.11 -3.54 -7.84
C ARG A 131 -10.37 -2.78 -8.25
N GLU A 132 -11.52 -3.16 -7.72
CA GLU A 132 -12.77 -2.44 -7.95
C GLU A 132 -12.70 -1.00 -7.40
N VAL A 133 -12.23 -0.83 -6.16
CA VAL A 133 -12.04 0.49 -5.55
C VAL A 133 -11.00 1.31 -6.32
N MET A 134 -9.89 0.71 -6.76
CA MET A 134 -8.84 1.41 -7.51
C MET A 134 -9.20 1.70 -8.98
N SER A 135 -10.29 1.14 -9.49
CA SER A 135 -10.79 1.46 -10.84
C SER A 135 -11.45 2.85 -10.93
N GLY A 136 -11.67 3.51 -9.79
CA GLY A 136 -12.14 4.89 -9.75
C GLY A 136 -11.16 5.86 -10.43
N PRO A 137 -11.65 6.85 -11.22
CA PRO A 137 -10.77 7.76 -11.96
C PRO A 137 -9.72 8.45 -11.08
N GLY A 138 -8.47 8.52 -11.51
CA GLY A 138 -7.42 9.27 -10.79
C GLY A 138 -6.80 8.56 -9.59
N LEU A 139 -7.34 7.41 -9.14
CA LEU A 139 -6.80 6.68 -7.98
C LEU A 139 -5.50 5.95 -8.32
N GLN A 140 -5.47 5.30 -9.48
CA GLN A 140 -4.28 4.61 -9.96
C GLN A 140 -3.12 5.58 -10.18
N GLU A 141 -3.40 6.79 -10.70
CA GLU A 141 -2.39 7.80 -10.95
C GLU A 141 -1.75 8.31 -9.65
N ILE A 142 -2.53 8.42 -8.56
CA ILE A 142 -2.00 8.79 -7.24
C ILE A 142 -1.10 7.69 -6.70
N ASP A 143 -1.52 6.43 -6.80
CA ASP A 143 -0.74 5.26 -6.37
C ASP A 143 0.56 5.12 -7.19
N ASP A 144 0.48 5.23 -8.52
CA ASP A 144 1.64 5.15 -9.42
C ASP A 144 2.64 6.28 -9.15
N ALA A 145 2.17 7.50 -8.92
CA ALA A 145 3.03 8.62 -8.56
C ALA A 145 3.73 8.38 -7.21
N GLN A 146 3.05 7.78 -6.24
CA GLN A 146 3.65 7.44 -4.95
C GLN A 146 4.69 6.32 -5.10
N LYS A 147 4.37 5.26 -5.86
CA LYS A 147 5.31 4.18 -6.18
C LYS A 147 6.57 4.72 -6.84
N GLN A 148 6.45 5.62 -7.81
CA GLN A 148 7.60 6.26 -8.44
C GLN A 148 8.49 7.01 -7.44
N LYS A 149 7.90 7.77 -6.52
CA LYS A 149 8.67 8.45 -5.45
C LYS A 149 9.38 7.45 -4.55
N VAL A 150 8.71 6.39 -4.15
CA VAL A 150 9.27 5.33 -3.30
C VAL A 150 10.44 4.63 -3.99
N PHE A 151 10.30 4.28 -5.27
CA PHE A 151 11.38 3.68 -6.04
C PHE A 151 12.55 4.63 -6.25
N ALA A 152 12.28 5.91 -6.56
CA ALA A 152 13.33 6.92 -6.67
C ALA A 152 14.09 7.11 -5.34
N ALA A 153 13.40 7.01 -4.21
CA ALA A 153 13.99 7.08 -2.88
C ALA A 153 14.88 5.86 -2.55
N MET A 154 14.76 4.77 -3.31
CA MET A 154 15.59 3.57 -3.18
C MET A 154 16.79 3.52 -4.13
N ASP A 155 17.06 4.59 -4.88
CA ASP A 155 18.23 4.67 -5.77
C ASP A 155 19.53 4.49 -4.97
N GLU A 156 20.34 3.50 -5.33
CA GLU A 156 21.63 3.21 -4.69
C GLU A 156 22.60 4.40 -4.74
N SER A 157 22.53 5.22 -5.79
CA SER A 157 23.39 6.39 -5.97
C SER A 157 22.99 7.58 -5.10
N ALA A 158 21.74 7.62 -4.64
CA ALA A 158 21.18 8.70 -3.82
C ALA A 158 20.08 8.18 -2.87
N PRO A 159 20.41 7.28 -1.92
CA PRO A 159 19.42 6.67 -1.05
C PRO A 159 18.80 7.72 -0.12
N ALA A 160 17.47 7.68 0.01
CA ALA A 160 16.74 8.70 0.77
C ALA A 160 16.96 8.63 2.29
N THR A 161 17.42 7.48 2.81
CA THR A 161 17.63 7.29 4.26
C THR A 161 19.03 6.77 4.58
N PRO A 162 19.60 7.15 5.75
CA PRO A 162 20.89 6.62 6.21
C PRO A 162 20.89 5.09 6.38
N ALA A 163 19.76 4.51 6.80
CA ALA A 163 19.63 3.07 6.95
C ALA A 163 19.76 2.34 5.61
N LEU A 164 19.10 2.86 4.57
CA LEU A 164 19.21 2.31 3.22
C LEU A 164 20.62 2.49 2.63
N ALA A 165 21.23 3.65 2.86
CA ALA A 165 22.62 3.90 2.48
C ALA A 165 23.59 2.90 3.13
N ALA A 166 23.42 2.64 4.43
CA ALA A 166 24.25 1.68 5.15
C ALA A 166 24.03 0.24 4.66
N ALA A 167 22.79 -0.11 4.31
CA ALA A 167 22.47 -1.42 3.77
C ALA A 167 23.09 -1.65 2.38
N PHE A 168 23.05 -0.65 1.49
CA PHE A 168 23.76 -0.70 0.22
C PHE A 168 25.28 -0.83 0.39
N GLN A 169 25.87 -0.04 1.30
CA GLN A 169 27.30 -0.14 1.60
C GLN A 169 27.69 -1.52 2.13
N SER A 170 26.87 -2.11 3.00
CA SER A 170 27.08 -3.46 3.54
C SER A 170 27.01 -4.52 2.44
N ALA A 171 25.99 -4.44 1.57
CA ALA A 171 25.85 -5.34 0.43
C ALA A 171 27.05 -5.25 -0.53
N GLN A 172 27.51 -4.04 -0.84
CA GLN A 172 28.67 -3.83 -1.70
C GLN A 172 29.96 -4.35 -1.03
N ALA A 173 30.14 -4.12 0.27
CA ALA A 173 31.31 -4.62 1.01
C ALA A 173 31.34 -6.15 1.08
N ALA A 174 30.20 -6.81 1.27
CA ALA A 174 30.08 -8.26 1.24
C ALA A 174 30.44 -8.82 -0.15
N LYS A 175 29.93 -8.19 -1.21
CA LYS A 175 30.25 -8.55 -2.60
C LYS A 175 31.74 -8.40 -2.89
N ASP A 176 32.37 -7.30 -2.49
CA ASP A 176 33.80 -7.04 -2.71
C ASP A 176 34.68 -8.04 -1.94
N ALA A 177 34.33 -8.35 -0.70
CA ALA A 177 35.03 -9.37 0.09
C ALA A 177 34.96 -10.73 -0.60
N CYS A 178 33.82 -11.07 -1.18
CA CYS A 178 33.63 -12.32 -1.90
C CYS A 178 34.37 -12.42 -3.22
N GLN A 179 34.46 -11.31 -3.96
CA GLN A 179 35.28 -11.26 -5.17
C GLN A 179 36.76 -11.45 -4.84
N ARG A 180 37.27 -10.84 -3.76
CA ARG A 180 38.66 -11.02 -3.32
C ARG A 180 38.95 -12.48 -2.94
N LEU A 181 38.07 -13.11 -2.17
CA LEU A 181 38.22 -14.51 -1.80
C LEU A 181 38.22 -15.47 -3.01
N GLN A 182 37.49 -15.14 -4.08
CA GLN A 182 37.53 -15.92 -5.33
C GLN A 182 38.85 -15.73 -6.09
N ILE A 183 39.38 -14.50 -6.14
CA ILE A 183 40.67 -14.20 -6.76
C ILE A 183 41.81 -14.92 -6.02
N ASP A 184 41.81 -14.88 -4.69
CA ASP A 184 42.86 -15.51 -3.87
C ASP A 184 42.81 -17.05 -3.92
N ALA A 185 41.68 -17.63 -4.32
CA ALA A 185 41.48 -19.07 -4.46
C ALA A 185 41.75 -19.61 -5.88
N SER A 186 42.07 -18.73 -6.85
CA SER A 186 42.30 -19.03 -8.27
C SER A 186 43.79 -19.03 -8.61
#